data_AF-A0A2C2VA82-F1
#
_entry.id   AF-A0A2C2VA82-F1
#
_cell.length_a   1.000
_cell.length_b   1.000
_cell.length_c   1.000
_cell.angle_alpha   90.00
_cell.angle_beta   90.00
_cell.angle_gamma   90.00
#
_symmetry.space_group_name_H-M   'P 1'
#
loop_
_entity.id
_entity.type
_entity.pdbx_description
1 polymer ?
#
loop_
_entity_poly.entity_id
_entity_poly.type
_entity_poly.pdbx_seq_one_letter_code
_entity_poly.pdbx_strand_id
1 'polypeptide(L)' 'MVAAAGILVIVTVIIAIDVPPLLRKKLKKELWIFSILLLFGTSLSIAQAMNIKIPNPVDWITAIYKPLSDIIEKLLK' A
#
# COMPACT_ATOMS: atom_id res chain seq x y z
N MET A 1 5.49 12.35 -11.90
CA MET A 1 4.72 11.95 -13.12
C MET A 1 5.31 10.71 -13.80
N VAL A 2 6.60 10.68 -14.14
CA VAL A 2 7.25 9.50 -14.76
C VAL A 2 7.09 8.22 -13.93
N ALA A 3 7.26 8.30 -12.61
CA ALA A 3 7.09 7.16 -11.70
C ALA A 3 5.66 6.58 -11.73
N ALA A 4 4.63 7.42 -11.70
CA ALA A 4 3.23 6.99 -11.78
C ALA A 4 2.91 6.32 -13.13
N ALA A 5 3.45 6.85 -14.23
CA ALA A 5 3.31 6.24 -15.55
C ALA A 5 3.97 4.84 -15.59
N GLY A 6 5.17 4.70 -15.01
CA GLY A 6 5.83 3.39 -14.90
C GLY A 6 5.03 2.38 -14.07
N ILE A 7 4.44 2.81 -12.96
CA ILE A 7 3.56 1.97 -12.13
C ILE A 7 2.35 1.48 -12.94
N LEU A 8 1.69 2.37 -13.70
CA LEU A 8 0.53 2.00 -14.52
C LEU A 8 0.88 0.98 -15.63
N VAL A 9 2.06 1.11 -16.23
CA VAL A 9 2.55 0.13 -17.22
C VAL A 9 2.72 -1.24 -16.56
N ILE A 10 3.37 -1.30 -15.39
CA ILE A 10 3.57 -2.56 -14.66
C ILE A 10 2.22 -3.18 -14.27
N VAL A 11 1.29 -2.39 -13.75
CA VAL A 11 -0.07 -2.86 -13.39
C VAL A 11 -0.80 -3.43 -14.61
N THR A 12 -0.66 -2.80 -15.78
CA THR A 12 -1.27 -3.28 -17.03
C THR A 12 -0.70 -4.65 -17.43
N VAL A 13 0.62 -4.84 -17.30
CA VAL A 13 1.28 -6.13 -17.56
C VAL A 13 0.79 -7.20 -16.59
N ILE A 14 0.69 -6.89 -15.29
CA ILE A 14 0.18 -7.82 -14.27
C ILE A 14 -1.25 -8.24 -14.61
N ILE A 15 -2.12 -7.28 -14.95
CA ILE A 15 -3.51 -7.57 -15.36
C ILE A 15 -3.54 -8.48 -16.58
N ALA A 16 -2.70 -8.20 -17.60
CA ALA A 16 -2.67 -8.98 -18.83
C ALA A 16 -2.21 -10.43 -18.61
N ILE A 17 -1.40 -10.71 -17.59
CA ILE A 17 -0.92 -12.06 -17.27
C ILE A 17 -1.90 -12.80 -16.35
N ASP A 18 -2.36 -12.15 -15.28
CA ASP A 18 -3.10 -12.83 -14.20
C ASP A 18 -4.62 -12.84 -14.41
N VAL A 19 -5.21 -11.83 -15.07
CA VAL A 19 -6.67 -11.78 -15.25
C VAL A 19 -7.21 -12.82 -16.25
N PRO A 20 -6.58 -13.05 -17.43
CA PRO A 20 -7.07 -14.06 -18.38
C PRO A 20 -7.19 -15.49 -17.80
N PRO A 21 -6.18 -16.04 -17.08
CA PRO A 21 -6.31 -17.37 -16.48
C PRO A 21 -7.38 -17.42 -15.39
N LEU A 22 -7.56 -16.36 -14.59
CA LEU A 22 -8.60 -16.28 -13.56
C LEU A 22 -10.02 -16.27 -14.18
N LEU A 23 -10.21 -15.52 -15.26
CA LEU A 23 -11.47 -15.48 -16.01
C LEU A 23 -11.78 -16.83 -16.68
N ARG A 24 -10.77 -17.47 -17.30
CA ARG A 24 -10.93 -18.78 -17.94
C ARG A 24 -11.35 -19.86 -16.94
N LYS A 25 -10.82 -19.82 -15.72
CA LYS A 25 -11.18 -20.75 -14.64
C LYS A 25 -12.47 -20.38 -13.90
N LYS A 26 -13.18 -19.30 -14.31
CA LYS A 26 -14.39 -18.76 -13.65
C LYS A 26 -14.20 -18.46 -12.16
N LEU A 27 -12.97 -18.14 -11.76
CA LEU A 27 -12.55 -17.87 -10.38
C LEU A 27 -12.91 -16.44 -9.98
N LYS A 28 -14.22 -16.18 -9.79
CA LYS A 28 -14.75 -14.83 -9.52
C LYS A 28 -14.31 -14.28 -8.16
N LYS A 29 -14.17 -15.14 -7.14
CA LYS A 29 -13.75 -14.72 -5.79
C LYS A 29 -12.29 -14.29 -5.78
N GLU A 30 -11.45 -15.06 -6.45
CA GLU A 30 -10.02 -14.83 -6.60
C GLU A 30 -9.78 -13.56 -7.42
N LEU A 31 -10.55 -13.36 -8.49
CA LEU A 31 -10.48 -12.13 -9.30
C LEU A 31 -10.85 -10.90 -8.48
N TRP A 32 -11.85 -11.02 -7.59
CA TRP A 32 -12.25 -9.93 -6.72
C TRP A 32 -11.17 -9.58 -5.70
N ILE A 33 -10.60 -10.58 -5.02
CA ILE A 33 -9.49 -10.39 -4.07
C ILE A 33 -8.27 -9.79 -4.78
N PHE A 34 -7.89 -10.34 -5.93
CA PHE A 34 -6.80 -9.84 -6.75
C PHE A 34 -7.01 -8.37 -7.13
N SER A 35 -8.21 -8.02 -7.61
CA SER A 35 -8.51 -6.66 -8.05
C SER A 35 -8.47 -5.66 -6.89
N ILE A 36 -9.00 -6.04 -5.72
CA ILE A 36 -8.90 -5.22 -4.50
C ILE A 36 -7.43 -5.02 -4.12
N LEU A 37 -6.65 -6.11 -4.04
CA LEU A 37 -5.26 -6.04 -3.62
C LEU A 37 -4.41 -5.21 -4.60
N LEU A 38 -4.66 -5.36 -5.90
CA LEU A 38 -4.00 -4.61 -6.96
C LEU A 38 -4.35 -3.12 -6.90
N LEU A 39 -5.62 -2.77 -6.66
CA LEU A 39 -6.05 -1.39 -6.45
C LEU A 39 -5.37 -0.76 -5.23
N PHE A 40 -5.30 -1.49 -4.11
CA PHE A 40 -4.60 -1.02 -2.91
C PHE A 40 -3.11 -0.80 -3.17
N GLY A 41 -2.43 -1.77 -3.78
CA GLY A 41 -1.00 -1.64 -4.12
C GLY A 41 -0.73 -0.49 -5.09
N THR A 42 -1.56 -0.33 -6.11
CA THR A 42 -1.43 0.72 -7.12
C THR A 42 -1.68 2.10 -6.53
N SER A 43 -2.76 2.28 -5.77
CA SER A 43 -3.07 3.55 -5.11
C SER A 43 -1.99 3.96 -4.11
N LEU A 44 -1.48 3.02 -3.30
CA LEU A 44 -0.38 3.27 -2.37
C LEU A 44 0.91 3.67 -3.09
N SER A 45 1.24 2.97 -4.18
CA SER A 45 2.44 3.26 -5.00
C SER A 45 2.35 4.64 -5.66
N ILE A 46 1.17 5.00 -6.18
CA ILE A 46 0.93 6.32 -6.78
C ILE A 46 1.02 7.41 -5.71
N ALA A 47 0.39 7.20 -4.54
CA ALA A 47 0.44 8.15 -3.44
C ALA A 47 1.88 8.38 -2.95
N GLN A 48 2.67 7.31 -2.84
CA GLN A 48 4.10 7.39 -2.53
C GLN A 48 4.86 8.16 -3.63
N ALA A 49 4.61 7.86 -4.91
CA ALA A 49 5.25 8.55 -6.04
C ALA A 49 4.90 10.05 -6.12
N MET A 50 3.74 10.45 -5.57
CA MET A 50 3.32 11.84 -5.45
C MET A 50 3.85 12.54 -4.20
N ASN A 51 4.68 11.87 -3.38
CA ASN A 51 5.13 12.36 -2.07
C ASN A 51 3.96 12.76 -1.15
N ILE A 52 2.78 12.13 -1.33
CA ILE A 52 1.70 12.29 -0.37
C ILE A 52 2.20 11.68 0.94
N LYS A 53 2.22 12.48 2.00
CA LYS A 53 2.56 12.03 3.36
C LYS A 53 1.46 11.09 3.83
N ILE A 54 1.59 9.82 3.46
CA ILE A 54 0.85 8.74 4.07
C ILE A 54 1.47 8.56 5.46
N PRO A 55 0.72 8.78 6.54
CA PRO A 55 1.26 8.62 7.89
C PRO A 55 1.75 7.18 8.03
N ASN A 56 3.03 7.02 8.34
CA ASN A 56 3.66 5.72 8.42
C ASN A 56 3.07 4.98 9.62
N PRO A 57 2.73 3.68 9.54
CA PRO A 57 2.35 2.90 10.71
C PRO A 57 3.33 3.05 11.88
N VAL A 58 4.61 3.27 11.59
CA VAL A 58 5.62 3.58 12.61
C VAL A 58 5.31 4.89 13.34
N ASP A 59 4.82 5.93 12.67
CA ASP A 59 4.43 7.19 13.31
C ASP A 59 3.28 6.99 14.30
N TRP A 60 2.38 6.05 14.00
CA TRP A 60 1.26 5.70 14.90
C TRP A 60 1.77 4.96 16.13
N ILE A 61 2.69 4.01 15.94
CA ILE A 61 3.38 3.34 17.04
C ILE A 61 4.12 4.39 17.88
N THR A 62 4.86 5.30 17.26
CA THR A 62 5.55 6.37 17.96
C THR A 62 4.56 7.25 18.74
N ALA A 63 3.40 7.62 18.18
CA ALA A 63 2.39 8.39 18.90
C ALA A 63 1.84 7.68 20.15
N ILE A 64 1.68 6.34 20.08
CA ILE A 64 1.23 5.52 21.22
C ILE A 64 2.33 5.42 22.29
N TYR A 65 3.58 5.23 21.88
CA TYR A 65 4.71 5.01 22.80
C TYR A 65 5.32 6.32 23.35
N LYS A 66 5.13 7.44 22.65
CA LYS A 66 5.63 8.77 23.05
C LYS A 66 5.24 9.18 24.48
N PRO A 67 3.98 9.08 24.94
CA PRO A 67 3.64 9.41 26.33
C PRO A 67 4.41 8.56 27.35
N LEU A 68 4.71 7.30 27.01
CA LEU A 68 5.47 6.41 27.86
C LEU A 68 6.97 6.80 27.89
N SER A 69 7.53 7.16 26.73
CA SER A 69 8.87 7.74 26.61
C SER A 69 9.01 9.06 27.38
N ASP A 70 8.03 9.96 27.27
CA ASP A 70 8.04 11.26 27.97
C ASP A 70 8.00 11.08 29.50
N ILE A 71 7.23 10.08 29.99
CA ILE A 71 7.22 9.73 31.42
C ILE A 71 8.58 9.21 31.87
N ILE A 72 9.18 8.29 31.10
CA ILE A 72 10.50 7.72 31.42
C ILE A 72 11.57 8.81 31.41
N GLU A 73 11.58 9.69 30.40
CA GLU A 73 12.53 10.78 30.28
C GLU A 73 12.41 11.78 31.43
N LYS A 74 11.18 12.04 31.90
CA LYS A 74 10.92 12.89 33.06
C LYS A 74 11.28 12.23 34.39
N LEU A 75 11.28 10.90 34.47
CA LEU A 75 11.68 10.13 35.66
C LEU A 75 13.20 9.96 35.76
N LEU A 76 13.90 9.97 34.61
CA LEU A 76 15.36 9.82 34.50
C LEU A 76 16.12 11.15 34.67
N LYS A 77 15.44 12.29 34.50
CA LYS A 77 15.93 13.64 34.81
C LYS A 77 15.65 14.02 36.26
#